data_AF-A0A381W1N4-F1
#
_entry.id   AF-A0A381W1N4-F1
#
_cell.length_a   1.000
_cell.length_b   1.000
_cell.length_c   1.000
_cell.angle_alpha   90.00
_cell.angle_beta   90.00
_cell.angle_gamma   90.00
#
_symmetry.space_group_name_H-M   'P 1'
#
loop_
_entity.id
_entity.type
_entity.pdbx_description
1 polymer ?
#
loop_
_entity_poly.entity_id
_entity_poly.type
_entity_poly.pdbx_seq_one_letter_code
_entity_poly.pdbx_strand_id
1 'polypeptide(L)' 'MAKEYGPKGIHVGHVIIDGAIAGDKIMRRLPELAKKLGEDGMIKIEGIVDGYVYLYNQLPQAWTFELDLRTSIEKW' A
#
# COMPACT_ATOMS: atom_id res chain seq x y z
N MET A 1 -13.03 -14.67 1.87
CA MET A 1 -13.53 -13.59 1.00
C MET A 1 -13.14 -13.79 -0.46
N ALA A 2 -11.87 -13.67 -0.86
CA ALA A 2 -11.49 -13.76 -2.29
C ALA A 2 -12.00 -15.03 -3.02
N LYS A 3 -11.84 -16.22 -2.42
CA LYS A 3 -12.34 -17.49 -2.99
C LYS A 3 -13.87 -17.54 -3.17
N GLU A 4 -14.61 -16.82 -2.33
CA GLU A 4 -16.08 -16.83 -2.32
C GLU A 4 -16.68 -15.82 -3.30
N TYR A 5 -16.03 -14.66 -3.42
CA TYR A 5 -16.54 -13.51 -4.17
C TYR A 5 -15.92 -13.37 -5.57
N GLY A 6 -14.75 -13.97 -5.80
CA GLY A 6 -14.11 -13.99 -7.12
C GLY A 6 -15.03 -14.53 -8.24
N PRO A 7 -15.66 -15.72 -8.06
CA PRO A 7 -16.63 -16.25 -9.04
C PRO A 7 -17.88 -15.38 -9.26
N LYS A 8 -18.15 -14.43 -8.35
CA LYS A 8 -19.27 -13.48 -8.44
C LYS A 8 -18.85 -12.15 -9.09
N GLY A 9 -17.64 -12.08 -9.65
CA GLY A 9 -17.14 -10.88 -10.31
C GLY A 9 -16.63 -9.78 -9.37
N ILE A 10 -16.31 -10.12 -8.11
CA ILE A 10 -15.79 -9.16 -7.14
C ILE A 10 -14.29 -9.43 -6.90
N HIS A 11 -13.47 -8.44 -7.24
CA HIS A 11 -12.03 -8.45 -6.98
C HIS A 11 -11.76 -8.15 -5.49
N VAL A 12 -11.20 -9.12 -4.77
CA VAL A 12 -10.77 -8.94 -3.38
C VAL A 12 -9.24 -9.00 -3.33
N GLY A 13 -8.61 -7.87 -3.02
CA GLY A 13 -7.17 -7.75 -2.81
C GLY A 13 -6.81 -7.41 -1.35
N HIS A 14 -5.67 -7.91 -0.89
CA HIS A 14 -5.03 -7.57 0.37
C HIS A 14 -3.84 -6.63 0.08
N VAL A 15 -3.95 -5.37 0.50
CA VAL A 15 -2.89 -4.38 0.29
C VAL A 15 -2.13 -4.21 1.60
N ILE A 16 -0.87 -4.64 1.60
CA ILE A 16 0.03 -4.55 2.73
C ILE A 16 0.83 -3.25 2.59
N ILE A 17 0.71 -2.37 3.57
CA ILE A 17 1.51 -1.16 3.67
C ILE A 17 2.56 -1.40 4.77
N ASP A 18 3.72 -1.85 4.34
CA ASP A 18 4.83 -2.22 5.23
C ASP A 18 5.77 -1.02 5.39
N GLY A 19 5.46 -0.17 6.37
CA GLY A 19 6.25 1.01 6.68
C GLY A 19 5.44 2.20 7.16
N ALA A 20 6.16 3.28 7.49
CA ALA A 20 5.56 4.53 7.90
C ALA A 20 4.96 5.27 6.70
N ILE A 21 3.67 5.58 6.73
CA ILE A 21 3.01 6.40 5.70
C ILE A 21 3.32 7.88 5.96
N ALA A 22 3.76 8.61 4.93
CA ALA A 22 4.00 10.04 4.93
C ALA A 22 2.69 10.85 4.98
N GLY A 23 1.91 10.69 6.06
CA GLY A 23 0.63 11.35 6.27
C GLY A 23 0.52 12.08 7.61
N ASP A 24 -0.59 12.80 7.79
CA ASP A 24 -0.87 13.62 8.99
C ASP A 24 -0.64 12.91 10.32
N LYS A 25 -0.94 11.60 10.38
CA LYS A 25 -0.84 10.82 11.62
C LYS A 25 0.59 10.76 12.14
N ILE A 26 1.58 10.44 11.28
CA ILE A 26 2.98 10.35 11.72
C ILE A 26 3.57 11.74 11.94
N MET A 27 3.25 12.69 11.06
CA MET A 27 3.74 14.07 11.15
C MET A 27 3.28 14.77 12.43
N ARG A 28 2.04 14.53 12.89
CA ARG A 28 1.49 15.16 14.10
C ARG A 28 1.79 14.40 15.37
N ARG A 29 1.76 13.06 15.35
CA ARG A 29 1.88 12.25 16.57
C ARG A 29 3.31 11.83 16.88
N LEU A 30 4.17 11.74 15.86
CA LEU A 30 5.55 11.26 15.98
C LEU A 30 6.51 12.09 15.10
N PRO A 31 6.56 13.43 15.27
CA PRO A 31 7.35 14.32 14.42
C PRO A 31 8.84 13.98 14.41
N GLU A 32 9.41 13.57 15.55
CA GLU A 32 10.81 13.16 15.64
C GLU A 32 11.10 11.89 14.83
N LEU A 33 10.15 10.94 14.78
CA LEU A 33 10.27 9.75 13.95
C LEU A 33 10.19 10.12 12.47
N ALA A 34 9.24 10.97 12.08
CA ALA A 34 9.11 11.44 10.71
C ALA A 34 10.40 12.15 10.25
N LYS A 35 11.00 12.99 11.10
CA LYS A 35 12.28 13.64 10.83
C LYS A 35 13.43 12.65 10.68
N LYS A 36 13.48 11.61 11.51
CA LYS A 36 14.50 10.56 11.45
C LYS A 36 14.40 9.71 10.18
N LEU A 37 13.18 9.36 9.77
CA LEU A 37 12.93 8.57 8.56
C LEU A 37 13.20 9.39 7.29
N GLY A 38 12.97 10.70 7.33
CA GLY A 38 13.09 11.56 6.16
C GLY A 38 12.05 11.22 5.09
N GLU A 39 12.16 11.86 3.93
CA GLU A 39 11.21 11.66 2.83
C GLU A 39 11.28 10.23 2.26
N ASP A 40 12.49 9.72 2.04
CA ASP A 40 12.70 8.40 1.40
C ASP A 40 12.40 7.22 2.34
N GLY A 41 12.39 7.44 3.66
CA GLY A 41 12.08 6.42 4.66
C GLY A 41 10.60 6.32 5.01
N MET A 42 9.73 7.05 4.30
CA MET A 42 8.28 6.97 4.45
C MET A 42 7.60 6.67 3.12
N ILE A 43 6.54 5.88 3.16
CA ILE A 43 5.72 5.54 2.01
C ILE A 43 4.87 6.76 1.65
N LYS A 44 5.04 7.24 0.42
CA LYS A 44 4.24 8.33 -0.15
C LYS A 44 2.81 7.88 -0.41
N ILE A 45 1.85 8.75 -0.14
CA ILE A 45 0.42 8.46 -0.34
C ILE A 45 0.14 8.21 -1.83
N GLU A 46 0.82 8.93 -2.71
CA GLU A 46 0.73 8.78 -4.16
C GLU A 46 1.05 7.34 -4.59
N GLY A 47 2.10 6.73 -4.02
CA GLY A 47 2.44 5.33 -4.31
C GLY A 47 1.38 4.34 -3.82
N ILE A 48 0.69 4.65 -2.72
CA ILE A 48 -0.45 3.85 -2.25
C ILE A 48 -1.63 3.97 -3.22
N VAL A 49 -1.94 5.18 -3.68
CA VAL A 49 -2.98 5.43 -4.68
C VAL A 49 -2.67 4.68 -5.97
N ASP A 50 -1.43 4.76 -6.46
CA ASP A 50 -0.99 4.02 -7.65
C ASP A 50 -1.18 2.51 -7.49
N GLY A 51 -0.88 1.97 -6.31
CA GLY A 51 -1.16 0.56 -5.99
C GLY A 51 -2.64 0.19 -6.10
N TYR A 52 -3.53 1.03 -5.59
CA TYR A 52 -4.98 0.81 -5.73
C TYR A 52 -5.47 0.98 -7.18
N VAL A 53 -4.95 1.96 -7.92
CA VAL A 53 -5.27 2.17 -9.34
C VAL A 53 -4.78 0.99 -10.18
N TYR A 54 -3.61 0.45 -9.87
CA TYR A 54 -3.10 -0.78 -10.48
C TYR A 54 -4.08 -1.95 -10.29
N LEU A 55 -4.52 -2.20 -9.05
CA LEU A 55 -5.48 -3.27 -8.75
C LEU A 55 -6.83 -3.04 -9.45
N TYR A 56 -7.35 -1.81 -9.40
CA TYR A 56 -8.64 -1.45 -10.00
C TYR A 56 -8.71 -1.70 -11.51
N ASN A 57 -7.59 -1.49 -12.23
CA ASN A 57 -7.55 -1.65 -13.68
C ASN A 57 -7.31 -3.11 -14.14
N GLN A 58 -7.16 -4.07 -13.23
CA GLN A 58 -6.88 -5.46 -13.61
C GLN A 58 -8.08 -6.14 -14.28
N LEU A 59 -7.77 -6.90 -15.33
CA LEU A 59 -8.73 -7.81 -15.94
C LEU A 59 -9.08 -8.95 -14.97
N PRO A 60 -10.34 -9.43 -14.92
CA PRO A 60 -10.74 -10.53 -14.04
C PRO A 60 -9.93 -11.82 -14.18
N GLN A 61 -9.29 -12.04 -15.33
CA GLN A 61 -8.44 -13.21 -15.58
C GLN A 61 -7.05 -13.11 -14.93
N ALA A 62 -6.69 -11.96 -14.37
CA ALA A 62 -5.35 -11.66 -13.84
C ALA A 62 -5.40 -10.83 -12.55
N TRP A 63 -6.36 -11.09 -11.67
CA TRP A 63 -6.46 -10.41 -10.39
C TRP A 63 -5.32 -10.77 -9.42
N THR A 64 -4.65 -9.75 -8.92
CA THR A 64 -3.71 -9.82 -7.80
C THR A 64 -4.50 -10.01 -6.50
N PHE A 65 -4.09 -10.99 -5.70
CA PHE A 65 -4.65 -11.21 -4.37
C PHE A 65 -3.91 -10.43 -3.28
N GLU A 66 -2.59 -10.26 -3.40
CA GLU A 66 -1.77 -9.54 -2.41
C GLU A 66 -0.82 -8.56 -3.10
N LEU A 67 -0.72 -7.34 -2.56
CA LEU A 67 0.17 -6.29 -3.03
C LEU A 67 0.89 -5.66 -1.83
N ASP A 68 2.21 -5.78 -1.81
CA ASP A 68 3.08 -5.20 -0.78
C ASP A 68 3.70 -3.89 -1.24
N LEU A 69 3.44 -2.82 -0.47
CA LEU A 69 4.04 -1.51 -0.66
C LEU A 69 5.01 -1.21 0.48
N ARG A 70 6.22 -0.78 0.11
CA ARG A 70 7.33 -0.48 1.02
C ARG A 70 8.23 0.58 0.42
N THR A 71 9.16 1.11 1.22
CA THR A 71 10.17 2.04 0.72
C THR A 71 11.34 1.29 0.08
N SER A 72 12.10 1.96 -0.79
CA SER A 72 13.25 1.36 -1.47
C SER A 72 14.49 1.18 -0.58
N ILE A 73 14.50 1.81 0.61
CA ILE A 73 15.65 1.85 1.51
C ILE A 73 15.53 0.90 2.71
N GLU A 74 14.42 0.16 2.83
CA GLU A 74 14.26 -0.83 3.88
C GLU A 74 15.26 -1.98 3.74
N LYS A 75 15.78 -2.45 4.89
CA LYS A 75 16.67 -3.60 4.96
C LYS A 75 15.86 -4.87 5.15
N TRP A 76 16.09 -5.84 4.27
CA TRP A 76 15.61 -7.23 4.38
C TRP A 76 16.46 -8.03 5.36
#